data_AF-A0AAW6TTE6-F1
#
_entry.id   AF-A0AAW6TTE6-F1
#
_cell.length_a   1.000
_cell.length_b   1.000
_cell.length_c   1.000
_cell.angle_alpha   90.00
_cell.angle_beta   90.00
_cell.angle_gamma   90.00
#
_symmetry.space_group_name_H-M   'P 1'
#
loop_
_entity.id
_entity.type
_entity.pdbx_description
1 polymer ?
#
loop_
_entity_poly.entity_id
_entity_poly.type
_entity_poly.pdbx_seq_one_letter_code
_entity_poly.pdbx_strand_id
1 'polypeptide(L)'
;MKKTQSILLIAVGVLFVGANHDSPLHAATKPDDLASFVVISPRDSRYFELSNGRPYVPIGFNLVNPPRESEFDWIFQIMAANRINYVRVWLGHADWNVERDKPLQFDSERARVIDRFLAMARANGVRVKMCLEHFRDIRAERQRWSDNTIYHKANGGFYESMHEYLSSSRGREHFKAKLDWYAKRYGDEPAVFAWELWNEMNAVRDSEWLDWTRAMLPELKRRFPHNLAIQSLGSYDWENKRASYRTLCLLEDNDIAQVHRYLDEGAGWEICHGPVDVLAAQSVHELIAFDAGKPIILTETGAVKPRHTGCSELYAKDPDGTLLHDMLFAPFFSGAAGPGHVWWWRQAIEQPNLWHHFARFARAIEGLDPPAEAFKPVTIAHDRLRIYGLAGRKTFLAWCRDARNDWRTELVEGHKPETLTDVRIDLSHIRIPAGASVQLYDPWTDTQSQVVLRDDAITIPSLHRSVVLRIERP
;
A
#
# COMPACT_ATOMS: atom_id res chain seq x y z
N MET A 1 48.06 33.15 -14.09
CA MET A 1 47.08 32.56 -15.04
C MET A 1 46.25 31.52 -14.32
N LYS A 2 45.11 31.94 -13.75
CA LYS A 2 44.12 31.06 -13.12
C LYS A 2 42.95 30.93 -14.10
N LYS A 3 42.60 29.71 -14.51
CA LYS A 3 41.39 29.43 -15.30
C LYS A 3 40.25 29.12 -14.32
N THR A 4 39.29 30.03 -14.26
CA THR A 4 38.01 29.86 -13.59
C THR A 4 37.10 29.04 -14.53
N GLN A 5 36.64 27.87 -14.10
CA GLN A 5 35.53 27.18 -14.75
C GLN A 5 34.24 27.57 -14.03
N SER A 6 33.39 28.30 -14.72
CA SER A 6 32.02 28.62 -14.29
C SER A 6 31.15 27.38 -14.47
N ILE A 7 30.59 26.87 -13.38
CA ILE A 7 29.52 25.86 -13.40
C ILE A 7 28.20 26.63 -13.59
N LEU A 8 27.56 26.42 -14.72
CA LEU A 8 26.22 26.92 -15.02
C LEU A 8 25.21 26.02 -14.28
N LEU A 9 24.63 26.52 -13.17
CA LEU A 9 23.43 25.91 -12.59
C LEU A 9 22.27 26.14 -13.57
N ILE A 10 21.83 25.08 -14.24
CA ILE A 10 20.54 25.06 -14.93
C ILE A 10 19.49 24.83 -13.85
N ALA A 11 18.79 25.90 -13.46
CA ALA A 11 17.56 25.79 -12.70
C ALA A 11 16.51 25.08 -13.58
N VAL A 12 16.20 23.83 -13.25
CA VAL A 12 15.02 23.15 -13.79
C VAL A 12 13.81 23.81 -13.12
N GLY A 13 13.25 24.81 -13.79
CA GLY A 13 11.97 25.38 -13.43
C GLY A 13 10.89 24.31 -13.56
N VAL A 14 10.28 23.94 -12.44
CA VAL A 14 9.03 23.19 -12.42
C VAL A 14 7.99 24.07 -13.11
N LEU A 15 7.70 23.79 -14.38
CA LEU A 15 6.56 24.35 -15.08
C LEU A 15 5.30 23.74 -14.48
N PHE A 16 4.73 24.44 -13.51
CA PHE A 16 3.32 24.29 -13.18
C PHE A 16 2.52 24.65 -14.43
N VAL A 17 2.08 23.65 -15.18
CA VAL A 17 0.95 23.83 -16.08
C VAL A 17 -0.23 24.19 -15.19
N GLY A 18 -0.68 25.44 -15.30
CA GLY A 18 -1.75 25.99 -14.49
C GLY A 18 -2.99 25.10 -14.55
N ALA A 19 -3.26 24.41 -13.44
CA ALA A 19 -4.60 23.92 -13.17
C ALA A 19 -5.48 25.16 -13.00
N ASN A 20 -6.53 25.27 -13.81
CA ASN A 20 -7.61 26.23 -13.60
C ASN A 20 -8.03 26.18 -12.12
N HIS A 21 -7.86 27.30 -11.43
CA HIS A 21 -8.03 27.43 -9.98
C HIS A 21 -9.48 27.31 -9.47
N ASP A 22 -10.44 26.94 -10.33
CA ASP A 22 -11.87 26.80 -9.99
C ASP A 22 -12.39 25.36 -10.15
N SER A 23 -11.56 24.36 -9.88
CA SER A 23 -12.04 22.98 -9.69
C SER A 23 -12.23 22.72 -8.19
N PRO A 24 -13.39 22.19 -7.73
CA PRO A 24 -13.63 21.85 -6.33
C PRO A 24 -12.88 20.55 -5.95
N LEU A 25 -11.56 20.55 -6.12
CA LEU A 25 -10.72 19.34 -6.10
C LEU A 25 -10.39 18.83 -4.68
N HIS A 26 -10.80 19.55 -3.64
CA HIS A 26 -10.78 19.04 -2.27
C HIS A 26 -12.06 19.46 -1.55
N ALA A 27 -12.98 18.51 -1.35
CA ALA A 27 -13.77 18.60 -0.12
C ALA A 27 -12.75 18.51 1.02
N ALA A 28 -12.46 19.62 1.69
CA ALA A 28 -11.55 19.64 2.83
C ALA A 28 -11.97 18.52 3.80
N THR A 29 -11.02 17.68 4.19
CA THR A 29 -11.28 16.62 5.17
C THR A 29 -11.90 17.25 6.40
N LYS A 30 -13.08 16.78 6.81
CA LYS A 30 -13.84 17.43 7.87
C LYS A 30 -13.04 17.34 9.19
N PRO A 31 -13.07 18.36 10.07
CA PRO A 31 -12.37 18.30 11.36
C PRO A 31 -12.68 17.05 12.19
N ASP A 32 -13.93 16.58 12.14
CA ASP A 32 -14.37 15.34 12.79
C ASP A 32 -13.70 14.08 12.21
N ASP A 33 -13.48 14.05 10.89
CA ASP A 33 -12.74 12.97 10.23
C ASP A 33 -11.27 12.98 10.68
N LEU A 34 -10.68 14.15 10.94
CA LEU A 34 -9.28 14.27 11.40
C LEU A 34 -9.08 13.80 12.84
N ALA A 35 -10.12 13.88 13.67
CA ALA A 35 -10.10 13.42 15.05
C ALA A 35 -10.45 11.92 15.20
N SER A 36 -10.96 11.30 14.13
CA SER A 36 -11.43 9.91 14.14
C SER A 36 -10.35 8.91 13.78
N PHE A 37 -10.33 7.78 14.48
CA PHE A 37 -9.42 6.65 14.24
C PHE A 37 -9.91 5.79 13.07
N VAL A 38 -9.00 5.11 12.39
CA VAL A 38 -9.37 4.08 11.41
C VAL A 38 -9.63 2.77 12.14
N VAL A 39 -10.78 2.15 11.88
CA VAL A 39 -11.22 0.88 12.49
C VAL A 39 -11.64 -0.11 11.41
N ILE A 40 -11.65 -1.40 11.73
CA ILE A 40 -12.36 -2.40 10.93
C ILE A 40 -13.85 -2.06 10.97
N SER A 41 -14.51 -2.02 9.82
CA SER A 41 -15.92 -1.66 9.79
C SER A 41 -16.79 -2.72 10.51
N PRO A 42 -17.65 -2.32 11.44
CA PRO A 42 -18.64 -3.21 12.06
C PRO A 42 -19.77 -3.57 11.08
N ARG A 43 -19.89 -2.88 9.94
CA ARG A 43 -20.89 -3.14 8.89
C ARG A 43 -20.43 -4.25 7.94
N ASP A 44 -19.13 -4.31 7.68
CA ASP A 44 -18.48 -5.36 6.89
C ASP A 44 -17.00 -5.45 7.27
N SER A 45 -16.61 -6.54 7.93
CA SER A 45 -15.25 -6.71 8.47
C SER A 45 -14.15 -6.82 7.41
N ARG A 46 -14.51 -6.81 6.13
CA ARG A 46 -13.56 -6.81 5.00
C ARG A 46 -13.05 -5.42 4.65
N TYR A 47 -13.59 -4.36 5.26
CA TYR A 47 -13.29 -2.97 4.92
C TYR A 47 -13.00 -2.12 6.16
N PHE A 48 -12.55 -0.89 5.93
CA PHE A 48 -12.30 0.09 6.98
C PHE A 48 -13.34 1.22 6.99
N GLU A 49 -13.51 1.81 8.15
CA GLU A 49 -14.17 3.10 8.33
C GLU A 49 -13.44 3.92 9.40
N LEU A 50 -13.73 5.21 9.46
CA LEU A 50 -13.37 6.05 10.58
C LEU A 50 -14.31 5.74 11.76
N SER A 51 -13.87 5.98 12.99
CA SER A 51 -14.67 5.78 14.21
C SER A 51 -15.97 6.61 14.25
N ASN A 52 -16.13 7.61 13.38
CA ASN A 52 -17.37 8.35 13.15
C ASN A 52 -18.29 7.73 12.07
N GLY A 53 -17.95 6.54 11.55
CA GLY A 53 -18.73 5.77 10.59
C GLY A 53 -18.45 6.09 9.11
N ARG A 54 -17.53 7.01 8.80
CA ARG A 54 -17.20 7.36 7.40
C ARG A 54 -16.34 6.25 6.75
N PRO A 55 -16.67 5.76 5.54
CA PRO A 55 -15.84 4.75 4.88
C PRO A 55 -14.41 5.25 4.63
N TYR A 56 -13.43 4.37 4.75
CA TYR A 56 -12.02 4.68 4.55
C TYR A 56 -11.35 3.66 3.64
N VAL A 57 -10.64 4.14 2.62
CA VAL A 57 -9.81 3.33 1.72
C VAL A 57 -8.38 3.90 1.76
N PRO A 58 -7.35 3.10 2.13
CA PRO A 58 -5.96 3.58 2.29
C PRO A 58 -5.27 3.76 0.93
N ILE A 59 -5.45 4.91 0.30
CA ILE A 59 -4.83 5.29 -0.97
C ILE A 59 -3.44 5.85 -0.68
N GLY A 60 -2.40 5.10 -1.03
CA GLY A 60 -1.05 5.50 -0.70
C GLY A 60 0.04 4.50 -1.05
N PHE A 61 1.18 4.64 -0.39
CA PHE A 61 2.41 3.92 -0.71
C PHE A 61 3.31 3.76 0.52
N ASN A 62 4.41 3.00 0.38
CA ASN A 62 5.41 2.88 1.43
C ASN A 62 6.44 4.01 1.31
N LEU A 63 6.54 4.87 2.33
CA LEU A 63 7.62 5.85 2.50
C LEU A 63 8.86 5.15 3.08
N VAL A 64 9.43 4.24 2.28
CA VAL A 64 10.66 3.52 2.60
C VAL A 64 11.83 4.48 2.57
N ASN A 65 12.69 4.39 3.59
CA ASN A 65 13.66 5.43 3.94
C ASN A 65 12.90 6.74 4.18
N PRO A 66 12.31 6.90 5.37
CA PRO A 66 11.35 7.96 5.64
C PRO A 66 11.92 9.33 5.23
N PRO A 67 11.08 10.25 4.75
CA PRO A 67 11.53 11.53 4.23
C PRO A 67 12.32 12.28 5.30
N ARG A 68 13.32 13.06 4.89
CA ARG A 68 13.97 13.99 5.82
C ARG A 68 12.96 15.07 6.21
N GLU A 69 13.16 15.68 7.38
CA GLU A 69 12.30 16.77 7.84
C GLU A 69 12.18 17.93 6.84
N SER A 70 13.23 18.20 6.07
CA SER A 70 13.22 19.22 5.02
C SER A 70 12.29 18.89 3.84
N GLU A 71 11.89 17.63 3.69
CA GLU A 71 11.02 17.15 2.62
C GLU A 71 9.55 17.11 3.05
N PHE A 72 9.23 17.34 4.32
CA PHE A 72 7.85 17.19 4.85
C PHE A 72 6.84 18.09 4.16
N ASP A 73 7.11 19.40 4.07
CA ASP A 73 6.15 20.34 3.47
C ASP A 73 5.86 19.97 2.01
N TRP A 74 6.90 19.64 1.26
CA TRP A 74 6.80 19.22 -0.13
C TRP A 74 5.99 17.92 -0.28
N ILE A 75 6.28 16.88 0.50
CA ILE A 75 5.60 15.59 0.33
C ILE A 75 4.13 15.68 0.73
N PHE A 76 3.79 16.42 1.80
CA PHE A 76 2.39 16.61 2.20
C PHE A 76 1.60 17.44 1.18
N GLN A 77 2.21 18.46 0.56
CA GLN A 77 1.60 19.20 -0.54
C GLN A 77 1.30 18.29 -1.75
N ILE A 78 2.25 17.44 -2.13
CA ILE A 78 2.06 16.47 -3.21
C ILE A 78 0.95 15.47 -2.87
N MET A 79 0.97 14.91 -1.65
CA MET A 79 -0.03 13.94 -1.23
C MET A 79 -1.44 14.54 -1.24
N ALA A 80 -1.59 15.75 -0.71
CA ALA A 80 -2.84 16.48 -0.76
C ALA A 80 -3.31 16.65 -2.22
N ALA A 81 -2.47 17.23 -3.09
CA ALA A 81 -2.81 17.49 -4.49
C ALA A 81 -3.21 16.24 -5.29
N ASN A 82 -2.77 15.06 -4.86
CA ASN A 82 -3.02 13.79 -5.54
C ASN A 82 -3.96 12.84 -4.78
N ARG A 83 -4.70 13.35 -3.79
CA ARG A 83 -5.69 12.60 -2.99
C ARG A 83 -5.10 11.36 -2.28
N ILE A 84 -3.82 11.43 -1.92
CA ILE A 84 -3.15 10.41 -1.13
C ILE A 84 -3.51 10.63 0.34
N ASN A 85 -4.01 9.59 1.00
CA ASN A 85 -4.52 9.66 2.38
C ASN A 85 -3.87 8.61 3.30
N TYR A 86 -2.86 7.89 2.82
CA TYR A 86 -2.20 6.82 3.56
C TYR A 86 -0.71 6.77 3.22
N VAL A 87 0.13 6.46 4.22
CA VAL A 87 1.53 6.08 4.03
C VAL A 87 1.96 5.05 5.07
N ARG A 88 2.97 4.25 4.74
CA ARG A 88 3.69 3.39 5.70
C ARG A 88 5.11 3.89 5.92
N VAL A 89 5.58 3.92 7.16
CA VAL A 89 6.93 4.35 7.56
C VAL A 89 7.63 3.29 8.41
N TRP A 90 8.98 3.32 8.40
CA TRP A 90 9.82 2.50 9.28
C TRP A 90 10.41 3.35 10.40
N LEU A 91 10.00 3.07 11.64
CA LEU A 91 10.50 3.76 12.83
C LEU A 91 11.92 3.34 13.19
N GLY A 92 12.30 2.08 12.96
CA GLY A 92 13.66 1.59 13.18
C GLY A 92 14.71 2.16 12.21
N HIS A 93 14.33 2.96 11.21
CA HIS A 93 15.29 3.59 10.29
C HIS A 93 16.16 4.61 11.02
N ALA A 94 17.44 4.74 10.66
CA ALA A 94 18.42 5.55 11.41
C ALA A 94 17.98 7.01 11.64
N ASP A 95 17.30 7.62 10.69
CA ASP A 95 16.80 9.00 10.80
C ASP A 95 15.60 9.18 11.72
N TRP A 96 14.89 8.10 12.08
CA TRP A 96 13.65 8.14 12.87
C TRP A 96 13.72 7.25 14.12
N ASN A 97 14.72 6.39 14.25
CA ASN A 97 14.87 5.46 15.36
C ASN A 97 15.17 6.21 16.65
N VAL A 98 14.19 6.23 17.54
CA VAL A 98 14.30 6.83 18.87
C VAL A 98 15.24 6.02 19.78
N GLU A 99 15.45 4.73 19.50
CA GLU A 99 16.36 3.87 20.24
C GLU A 99 17.67 3.68 19.46
N ARG A 100 18.36 4.79 19.25
CA ARG A 100 19.51 4.89 18.33
C ARG A 100 20.88 4.58 18.93
N ASP A 101 21.08 4.93 20.21
CA ASP A 101 22.43 4.95 20.79
C ASP A 101 22.63 3.77 21.77
N LYS A 102 21.61 3.45 22.57
CA LYS A 102 21.63 2.33 23.52
C LYS A 102 20.25 1.66 23.62
N PRO A 103 20.20 0.36 23.92
CA PRO A 103 18.96 -0.32 24.23
C PRO A 103 18.18 0.37 25.35
N LEU A 104 16.86 0.49 25.17
CA LEU A 104 15.91 1.08 26.12
C LEU A 104 16.20 2.55 26.49
N GLN A 105 17.05 3.24 25.72
CA GLN A 105 17.25 4.67 25.83
C GLN A 105 16.58 5.37 24.64
N PHE A 106 15.40 5.94 24.89
CA PHE A 106 14.59 6.58 23.86
C PHE A 106 14.88 8.09 23.77
N ASP A 107 15.35 8.52 22.61
CA ASP A 107 15.70 9.91 22.28
C ASP A 107 14.45 10.76 22.03
N SER A 108 14.13 11.65 22.97
CA SER A 108 13.00 12.57 22.87
C SER A 108 13.16 13.65 21.80
N GLU A 109 14.39 14.01 21.44
CA GLU A 109 14.65 14.97 20.37
C GLU A 109 14.34 14.33 19.02
N ARG A 110 14.77 13.07 18.83
CA ARG A 110 14.40 12.28 17.65
C ARG A 110 12.90 12.09 17.55
N ALA A 111 12.22 11.91 18.68
CA ALA A 111 10.76 11.80 18.72
C ALA A 111 10.04 13.03 18.15
N ARG A 112 10.63 14.24 18.22
CA ARG A 112 10.02 15.46 17.65
C ARG A 112 9.86 15.39 16.14
N VAL A 113 10.71 14.62 15.45
CA VAL A 113 10.59 14.36 14.00
C VAL A 113 9.28 13.62 13.71
N ILE A 114 9.01 12.57 14.49
CA ILE A 114 7.80 11.77 14.39
C ILE A 114 6.58 12.61 14.78
N ASP A 115 6.66 13.41 15.84
CA ASP A 115 5.57 14.30 16.25
C ASP A 115 5.18 15.26 15.12
N ARG A 116 6.18 15.92 14.52
CA ARG A 116 5.96 16.87 13.43
C ARG A 116 5.35 16.18 12.22
N PHE A 117 5.85 15.00 11.87
CA PHE A 117 5.29 14.21 10.77
C PHE A 117 3.83 13.82 11.02
N LEU A 118 3.49 13.31 12.20
CA LEU A 118 2.12 12.93 12.56
C LEU A 118 1.19 14.15 12.65
N ALA A 119 1.68 15.28 13.15
CA ALA A 119 0.90 16.53 13.16
C ALA A 119 0.55 16.99 11.74
N MET A 120 1.51 16.92 10.81
CA MET A 120 1.27 17.22 9.41
C MET A 120 0.38 16.19 8.73
N ALA A 121 0.55 14.90 9.05
CA ALA A 121 -0.32 13.84 8.56
C ALA A 121 -1.76 14.08 8.98
N ARG A 122 -2.01 14.36 10.27
CA ARG A 122 -3.32 14.73 10.78
C ARG A 122 -3.88 15.95 10.07
N ALA A 123 -3.11 17.04 9.95
CA ALA A 123 -3.58 18.26 9.31
C ALA A 123 -3.97 18.07 7.83
N ASN A 124 -3.37 17.09 7.15
CA ASN A 124 -3.63 16.78 5.74
C ASN A 124 -4.54 15.56 5.54
N GLY A 125 -5.10 14.97 6.61
CA GLY A 125 -5.95 13.79 6.52
C GLY A 125 -5.22 12.50 6.06
N VAL A 126 -3.90 12.45 6.20
CA VAL A 126 -3.08 11.27 5.90
C VAL A 126 -3.01 10.37 7.12
N ARG A 127 -3.22 9.07 6.93
CA ARG A 127 -3.04 8.05 7.97
C ARG A 127 -1.73 7.30 7.81
N VAL A 128 -1.08 6.99 8.92
CA VAL A 128 0.29 6.46 8.94
C VAL A 128 0.31 5.07 9.54
N LYS A 129 0.75 4.07 8.77
CA LYS A 129 1.11 2.75 9.31
C LYS A 129 2.54 2.81 9.87
N MET A 130 2.66 2.53 11.16
CA MET A 130 3.88 2.69 11.96
C MET A 130 4.58 1.32 12.12
N CYS A 131 5.56 1.02 11.27
CA CYS A 131 6.37 -0.20 11.41
C CYS A 131 7.50 0.02 12.41
N LEU A 132 7.46 -0.71 13.52
CA LEU A 132 8.39 -0.54 14.64
C LEU A 132 9.81 -0.99 14.26
N GLU A 133 9.94 -2.22 13.76
CA GLU A 133 11.25 -2.83 13.49
C GLU A 133 11.35 -3.44 12.09
N HIS A 134 12.58 -3.63 11.63
CA HIS A 134 12.87 -4.24 10.31
C HIS A 134 14.20 -4.98 10.25
N PHE A 135 15.02 -4.93 11.30
CA PHE A 135 16.31 -5.61 11.30
C PHE A 135 16.13 -7.13 11.30
N ARG A 136 17.10 -7.86 10.73
CA ARG A 136 17.04 -9.32 10.50
C ARG A 136 18.01 -10.12 11.35
N ASP A 137 18.95 -9.44 12.01
CA ASP A 137 19.95 -10.06 12.87
C ASP A 137 20.47 -9.06 13.92
N ILE A 138 21.04 -9.57 15.01
CA ILE A 138 21.77 -8.80 16.03
C ILE A 138 23.23 -9.24 15.99
N ARG A 139 24.15 -8.29 15.76
CA ARG A 139 25.58 -8.59 15.56
C ARG A 139 26.49 -7.58 16.24
N ALA A 140 27.69 -8.02 16.65
CA ALA A 140 28.73 -7.10 17.12
C ALA A 140 29.13 -6.08 16.04
N GLU A 141 29.31 -6.55 14.81
CA GLU A 141 29.70 -5.72 13.67
C GLU A 141 28.67 -5.80 12.56
N ARG A 142 28.43 -4.66 11.91
CA ARG A 142 27.47 -4.55 10.81
C ARG A 142 28.03 -5.21 9.55
N GLN A 143 27.34 -6.22 9.04
CA GLN A 143 27.67 -6.87 7.76
C GLN A 143 26.63 -6.59 6.69
N ARG A 144 25.38 -6.33 7.09
CA ARG A 144 24.26 -6.00 6.22
C ARG A 144 23.57 -4.74 6.73
N TRP A 145 22.84 -4.08 5.84
CA TRP A 145 22.04 -2.92 6.17
C TRP A 145 20.96 -3.22 7.23
N SER A 146 20.50 -4.47 7.28
CA SER A 146 19.46 -4.96 8.19
C SER A 146 20.01 -5.50 9.52
N ASP A 147 21.28 -5.29 9.87
CA ASP A 147 21.83 -5.77 11.14
C ASP A 147 21.65 -4.71 12.23
N ASN A 148 21.12 -5.11 13.38
CA ASN A 148 21.10 -4.28 14.58
C ASN A 148 22.36 -4.52 15.40
N THR A 149 23.23 -3.50 15.47
CA THR A 149 24.46 -3.56 16.25
C THR A 149 24.28 -3.05 17.68
N ILE A 150 23.28 -2.20 17.93
CA ILE A 150 23.03 -1.53 19.21
C ILE A 150 22.66 -2.55 20.29
N TYR A 151 21.94 -3.61 19.90
CA TYR A 151 21.42 -4.60 20.83
C TYR A 151 22.46 -5.64 21.27
N HIS A 152 23.60 -5.71 20.58
CA HIS A 152 24.63 -6.71 20.83
C HIS A 152 25.49 -6.38 22.07
N LYS A 153 25.85 -7.38 22.91
CA LYS A 153 26.62 -7.15 24.16
C LYS A 153 27.97 -6.45 23.95
N ALA A 154 28.66 -6.77 22.86
CA ALA A 154 29.92 -6.10 22.49
C ALA A 154 29.79 -4.57 22.33
N ASN A 155 28.58 -4.07 22.04
CA ASN A 155 28.29 -2.65 21.84
C ASN A 155 27.53 -2.02 23.03
N GLY A 156 27.57 -2.67 24.20
CA GLY A 156 26.84 -2.23 25.40
C GLY A 156 25.37 -2.65 25.42
N GLY A 157 24.95 -3.50 24.48
CA GLY A 157 23.63 -4.11 24.49
C GLY A 157 23.51 -5.33 25.40
N PHE A 158 22.46 -6.11 25.20
CA PHE A 158 22.05 -7.16 26.15
C PHE A 158 22.11 -8.57 25.60
N TYR A 159 22.24 -8.74 24.28
CA TYR A 159 22.05 -10.01 23.59
C TYR A 159 23.29 -10.38 22.78
N GLU A 160 23.62 -11.67 22.69
CA GLU A 160 24.64 -12.19 21.78
C GLU A 160 24.10 -12.41 20.36
N SER A 161 22.78 -12.56 20.23
CA SER A 161 22.16 -12.96 18.97
C SER A 161 20.69 -12.53 18.88
N MET A 162 20.16 -12.61 17.66
CA MET A 162 18.74 -12.41 17.40
C MET A 162 17.87 -13.48 18.07
N HIS A 163 18.32 -14.74 18.06
CA HIS A 163 17.68 -15.82 18.81
C HIS A 163 17.54 -15.51 20.31
N GLU A 164 18.59 -15.05 20.98
CA GLU A 164 18.51 -14.69 22.42
C GLU A 164 17.49 -13.57 22.66
N TYR A 165 17.40 -12.60 21.74
CA TYR A 165 16.41 -11.52 21.81
C TYR A 165 14.97 -12.03 21.64
N LEU A 166 14.68 -12.90 20.68
CA LEU A 166 13.30 -13.36 20.42
C LEU A 166 12.82 -14.44 21.42
N SER A 167 13.71 -15.34 21.82
CA SER A 167 13.36 -16.49 22.66
C SER A 167 13.30 -16.15 24.16
N SER A 168 14.06 -15.15 24.63
CA SER A 168 14.16 -14.85 26.06
C SER A 168 13.01 -13.99 26.58
N SER A 169 12.67 -14.18 27.87
CA SER A 169 11.75 -13.28 28.59
C SER A 169 12.28 -11.84 28.59
N ARG A 170 13.59 -11.65 28.74
CA ARG A 170 14.24 -10.34 28.71
C ARG A 170 14.00 -9.60 27.40
N GLY A 171 14.19 -10.26 26.26
CA GLY A 171 14.00 -9.63 24.95
C GLY A 171 12.53 -9.32 24.64
N ARG A 172 11.60 -10.17 25.10
CA ARG A 172 10.16 -9.87 25.05
C ARG A 172 9.80 -8.65 25.90
N GLU A 173 10.30 -8.57 27.14
CA GLU A 173 10.07 -7.40 28.01
C GLU A 173 10.76 -6.13 27.48
N HIS A 174 11.91 -6.26 26.82
CA HIS A 174 12.54 -5.14 26.11
C HIS A 174 11.61 -4.60 25.02
N PHE A 175 11.11 -5.45 24.13
CA PHE A 175 10.19 -5.01 23.09
C PHE A 175 8.91 -4.38 23.68
N LYS A 176 8.34 -4.97 24.74
CA LYS A 176 7.19 -4.39 25.46
C LYS A 176 7.48 -3.00 26.03
N ALA A 177 8.66 -2.78 26.62
CA ALA A 177 9.06 -1.47 27.11
C ALA A 177 9.15 -0.42 25.98
N LYS A 178 9.56 -0.83 24.78
CA LYS A 178 9.49 0.01 23.58
C LYS A 178 8.05 0.32 23.17
N LEU A 179 7.17 -0.68 23.20
CA LEU A 179 5.73 -0.46 22.97
C LEU A 179 5.13 0.51 24.00
N ASP A 180 5.46 0.35 25.28
CA ASP A 180 4.99 1.23 26.36
C ASP A 180 5.43 2.69 26.15
N TRP A 181 6.66 2.91 25.66
CA TRP A 181 7.16 4.24 25.34
C TRP A 181 6.37 4.89 24.19
N TYR A 182 6.16 4.15 23.09
CA TYR A 182 5.38 4.65 21.96
C TYR A 182 3.91 4.87 22.32
N ALA A 183 3.30 3.95 23.07
CA ALA A 183 1.90 4.04 23.50
C ALA A 183 1.67 5.27 24.39
N LYS A 184 2.57 5.54 25.34
CA LYS A 184 2.50 6.74 26.18
C LYS A 184 2.50 8.05 25.36
N ARG A 185 3.14 8.06 24.21
CA ARG A 185 3.32 9.27 23.39
C ARG A 185 2.32 9.41 22.25
N TYR A 186 1.92 8.30 21.64
CA TYR A 186 1.17 8.28 20.37
C TYR A 186 -0.08 7.38 20.42
N GLY A 187 -0.40 6.76 21.56
CA GLY A 187 -1.54 5.83 21.68
C GLY A 187 -2.90 6.45 21.34
N ASP A 188 -3.04 7.76 21.52
CA ASP A 188 -4.25 8.52 21.21
C ASP A 188 -4.12 9.38 19.94
N GLU A 189 -3.17 9.08 19.04
CA GLU A 189 -2.99 9.84 17.79
C GLU A 189 -3.86 9.27 16.65
N PRO A 190 -4.95 9.95 16.24
CA PRO A 190 -5.84 9.45 15.18
C PRO A 190 -5.21 9.43 13.78
N ALA A 191 -4.09 10.13 13.57
CA ALA A 191 -3.32 10.00 12.34
C ALA A 191 -2.65 8.62 12.21
N VAL A 192 -2.55 7.81 13.25
CA VAL A 192 -2.00 6.46 13.15
C VAL A 192 -3.07 5.50 12.60
N PHE A 193 -2.78 4.91 11.44
CA PHE A 193 -3.60 3.86 10.82
C PHE A 193 -3.49 2.54 11.59
N ALA A 194 -2.24 2.09 11.78
CA ALA A 194 -1.94 0.81 12.40
C ALA A 194 -0.51 0.81 12.97
N TRP A 195 -0.28 -0.04 13.96
CA TRP A 195 1.05 -0.39 14.44
C TRP A 195 1.45 -1.76 13.88
N GLU A 196 2.62 -1.81 13.26
CA GLU A 196 3.22 -3.06 12.78
C GLU A 196 4.40 -3.44 13.65
N LEU A 197 4.35 -4.66 14.21
CA LEU A 197 5.41 -5.19 15.07
C LEU A 197 6.76 -5.20 14.36
N TRP A 198 6.81 -5.81 13.19
CA TRP A 198 8.05 -6.02 12.44
C TRP A 198 7.78 -6.12 10.95
N ASN A 199 8.66 -5.52 10.16
CA ASN A 199 8.68 -5.73 8.73
C ASN A 199 9.24 -7.11 8.39
N GLU A 200 8.47 -7.92 7.66
CA GLU A 200 8.92 -9.22 7.15
C GLU A 200 9.52 -10.13 8.23
N MET A 201 8.78 -10.40 9.30
CA MET A 201 9.31 -11.07 10.49
C MET A 201 9.94 -12.45 10.23
N ASN A 202 9.46 -13.19 9.22
CA ASN A 202 10.04 -14.46 8.81
C ASN A 202 11.36 -14.34 8.01
N ALA A 203 11.84 -13.13 7.73
CA ALA A 203 13.17 -12.87 7.16
C ALA A 203 14.26 -12.72 8.23
N VAL A 204 13.88 -12.75 9.51
CA VAL A 204 14.80 -12.85 10.64
C VAL A 204 15.54 -14.20 10.58
N ARG A 205 16.83 -14.21 10.91
CA ARG A 205 17.70 -15.40 10.78
C ARG A 205 17.39 -16.57 11.73
N ASP A 206 16.26 -16.54 12.43
CA ASP A 206 15.81 -17.57 13.36
C ASP A 206 14.33 -17.94 13.10
N SER A 207 14.00 -19.21 13.30
CA SER A 207 12.69 -19.79 12.94
C SER A 207 11.54 -19.46 13.92
N GLU A 208 11.79 -18.62 14.93
CA GLU A 208 10.89 -18.40 16.09
C GLU A 208 9.86 -17.29 15.87
N TRP A 209 9.74 -16.77 14.64
CA TRP A 209 8.88 -15.62 14.33
C TRP A 209 7.43 -15.81 14.77
N LEU A 210 6.87 -17.03 14.66
CA LEU A 210 5.45 -17.29 14.92
C LEU A 210 5.12 -17.23 16.40
N ASP A 211 5.92 -17.90 17.25
CA ASP A 211 5.68 -17.91 18.70
C ASP A 211 5.90 -16.53 19.30
N TRP A 212 6.90 -15.80 18.81
CA TRP A 212 7.10 -14.41 19.18
C TRP A 212 5.91 -13.54 18.73
N THR A 213 5.46 -13.69 17.48
CA THR A 213 4.32 -12.92 16.94
C THR A 213 3.04 -13.18 17.74
N ARG A 214 2.75 -14.44 18.07
CA ARG A 214 1.60 -14.82 18.92
C ARG A 214 1.66 -14.19 20.31
N ALA A 215 2.86 -14.04 20.87
CA ALA A 215 3.04 -13.41 22.17
C ALA A 215 2.91 -11.87 22.10
N MET A 216 3.36 -11.25 21.00
CA MET A 216 3.47 -9.77 20.91
C MET A 216 2.25 -9.08 20.30
N LEU A 217 1.47 -9.73 19.44
CA LEU A 217 0.24 -9.12 18.90
C LEU A 217 -0.77 -8.72 19.99
N PRO A 218 -1.11 -9.58 20.98
CA PRO A 218 -2.00 -9.18 22.07
C PRO A 218 -1.44 -8.02 22.89
N GLU A 219 -0.12 -8.01 23.11
CA GLU A 219 0.57 -6.97 23.86
C GLU A 219 0.57 -5.62 23.12
N LEU A 220 0.61 -5.65 21.79
CA LEU A 220 0.45 -4.48 20.94
C LEU A 220 -0.99 -3.95 21.03
N LYS A 221 -1.98 -4.82 20.81
CA LYS A 221 -3.40 -4.45 20.87
C LYS A 221 -3.81 -3.84 22.21
N ARG A 222 -3.32 -4.41 23.32
CA ARG A 222 -3.55 -3.90 24.68
C ARG A 222 -3.04 -2.46 24.87
N ARG A 223 -1.94 -2.10 24.21
CA ARG A 223 -1.27 -0.79 24.38
C ARG A 223 -1.78 0.27 23.42
N PHE A 224 -2.34 -0.14 22.29
CA PHE A 224 -2.89 0.75 21.26
C PHE A 224 -4.35 0.40 20.98
N PRO A 225 -5.27 0.55 21.96
CA PRO A 225 -6.65 0.05 21.86
C PRO A 225 -7.49 0.77 20.79
N HIS A 226 -7.03 1.92 20.30
CA HIS A 226 -7.72 2.72 19.28
C HIS A 226 -7.17 2.50 17.86
N ASN A 227 -6.06 1.75 17.71
CA ASN A 227 -5.42 1.51 16.42
C ASN A 227 -5.43 0.02 16.06
N LEU A 228 -5.19 -0.27 14.78
CA LEU A 228 -5.05 -1.63 14.29
C LEU A 228 -3.66 -2.20 14.68
N ALA A 229 -3.62 -3.45 15.11
CA ALA A 229 -2.42 -4.20 15.48
C ALA A 229 -2.10 -5.27 14.41
N ILE A 230 -0.90 -5.21 13.84
CA ILE A 230 -0.54 -6.06 12.69
C ILE A 230 0.91 -6.56 12.72
N GLN A 231 1.17 -7.62 11.96
CA GLN A 231 2.50 -8.16 11.66
C GLN A 231 2.60 -8.48 10.17
N SER A 232 3.79 -8.34 9.55
CA SER A 232 4.02 -8.77 8.17
C SER A 232 4.99 -9.94 8.03
N LEU A 233 4.87 -10.64 6.91
CA LEU A 233 5.85 -11.60 6.40
C LEU A 233 6.43 -11.08 5.10
N GLY A 234 7.66 -11.50 4.80
CA GLY A 234 8.33 -11.17 3.57
C GLY A 234 7.72 -11.82 2.35
N SER A 235 8.00 -11.18 1.21
CA SER A 235 7.47 -11.46 -0.13
C SER A 235 6.89 -12.87 -0.31
N TYR A 236 5.63 -12.97 -0.75
CA TYR A 236 4.91 -14.22 -0.99
C TYR A 236 5.32 -14.88 -2.33
N ASP A 237 6.61 -14.94 -2.62
CA ASP A 237 7.19 -15.32 -3.93
C ASP A 237 7.49 -16.81 -4.13
N TRP A 238 7.07 -17.67 -3.20
CA TRP A 238 7.17 -19.14 -3.30
C TRP A 238 5.89 -19.78 -2.78
N GLU A 239 5.44 -20.86 -3.41
CA GLU A 239 4.23 -21.60 -3.00
C GLU A 239 4.32 -22.11 -1.55
N ASN A 240 5.52 -22.52 -1.11
CA ASN A 240 5.73 -23.01 0.26
C ASN A 240 5.49 -21.94 1.35
N LYS A 241 5.44 -20.65 1.00
CA LYS A 241 5.10 -19.56 1.93
C LYS A 241 3.60 -19.49 2.23
N ARG A 242 2.74 -20.16 1.45
CA ARG A 242 1.27 -20.16 1.61
C ARG A 242 0.85 -20.53 3.02
N ALA A 243 1.46 -21.57 3.58
CA ALA A 243 1.14 -22.04 4.92
C ALA A 243 1.43 -20.99 6.01
N SER A 244 2.56 -20.29 5.91
CA SER A 244 2.94 -19.22 6.85
C SER A 244 2.02 -18.01 6.72
N TYR A 245 1.70 -17.59 5.50
CA TYR A 245 0.74 -16.50 5.27
C TYR A 245 -0.65 -16.84 5.79
N ARG A 246 -1.16 -18.04 5.51
CA ARG A 246 -2.45 -18.50 6.05
C ARG A 246 -2.45 -18.49 7.58
N THR A 247 -1.38 -19.00 8.20
CA THR A 247 -1.23 -19.02 9.65
C THR A 247 -1.28 -17.62 10.24
N LEU A 248 -0.54 -16.65 9.68
CA LEU A 248 -0.53 -15.29 10.17
C LEU A 248 -1.88 -14.57 9.98
N CYS A 249 -2.50 -14.71 8.81
CA CYS A 249 -3.79 -14.07 8.52
C CYS A 249 -4.90 -14.54 9.48
N LEU A 250 -4.83 -15.81 9.93
CA LEU A 250 -5.81 -16.41 10.84
C LEU A 250 -5.56 -16.10 12.33
N LEU A 251 -4.45 -15.47 12.72
CA LEU A 251 -4.23 -15.10 14.13
C LEU A 251 -5.23 -14.03 14.57
N GLU A 252 -6.00 -14.27 15.62
CA GLU A 252 -7.09 -13.39 16.09
C GLU A 252 -6.64 -11.92 16.23
N ASP A 253 -5.52 -11.67 16.92
CA ASP A 253 -4.99 -10.33 17.18
C ASP A 253 -4.22 -9.69 16.02
N ASN A 254 -4.12 -10.36 14.86
CA ASN A 254 -3.59 -9.73 13.64
C ASN A 254 -4.76 -9.14 12.85
N ASP A 255 -5.03 -7.84 13.00
CA ASP A 255 -6.30 -7.22 12.57
C ASP A 255 -6.49 -7.20 11.03
N ILE A 256 -5.40 -7.27 10.25
CA ILE A 256 -5.43 -7.20 8.78
C ILE A 256 -4.76 -8.44 8.18
N ALA A 257 -5.39 -9.04 7.17
CA ALA A 257 -4.74 -10.00 6.30
C ALA A 257 -3.92 -9.25 5.25
N GLN A 258 -2.63 -9.04 5.52
CA GLN A 258 -1.73 -8.34 4.59
C GLN A 258 -0.79 -9.27 3.85
N VAL A 259 -0.44 -8.89 2.62
CA VAL A 259 0.47 -9.64 1.75
C VAL A 259 1.52 -8.74 1.12
N HIS A 260 2.73 -9.26 0.96
CA HIS A 260 3.80 -8.63 0.18
C HIS A 260 3.94 -9.44 -1.12
N ARG A 261 3.81 -8.81 -2.30
CA ARG A 261 3.86 -9.51 -3.59
C ARG A 261 4.48 -8.58 -4.64
N TYR A 262 5.49 -9.07 -5.34
CA TYR A 262 6.26 -8.29 -6.28
C TYR A 262 6.33 -8.97 -7.65
N LEU A 263 6.53 -8.14 -8.67
CA LEU A 263 7.13 -8.57 -9.93
C LEU A 263 8.61 -8.88 -9.66
N ASP A 264 8.95 -10.16 -9.64
CA ASP A 264 10.29 -10.68 -9.36
C ASP A 264 10.57 -11.89 -10.24
N GLU A 265 11.32 -11.72 -11.32
CA GLU A 265 11.71 -12.80 -12.25
C GLU A 265 12.65 -13.85 -11.60
N GLY A 266 13.15 -13.59 -10.39
CA GLY A 266 13.92 -14.54 -9.59
C GLY A 266 13.09 -15.29 -8.54
N ALA A 267 11.80 -14.99 -8.41
CA ALA A 267 10.86 -15.70 -7.55
C ALA A 267 10.72 -17.16 -7.98
N GLY A 268 10.47 -18.06 -7.03
CA GLY A 268 10.22 -19.47 -7.35
C GLY A 268 8.80 -19.76 -7.79
N TRP A 269 7.89 -18.79 -7.68
CA TRP A 269 6.51 -18.90 -8.12
C TRP A 269 6.29 -18.11 -9.41
N GLU A 270 5.93 -18.81 -10.50
CA GLU A 270 5.78 -18.23 -11.85
C GLU A 270 4.83 -17.03 -11.92
N ILE A 271 3.80 -17.00 -11.05
CA ILE A 271 2.86 -15.86 -11.00
C ILE A 271 3.59 -14.52 -10.74
N CYS A 272 4.70 -14.53 -10.01
CA CYS A 272 5.52 -13.35 -9.73
C CYS A 272 6.27 -12.82 -10.96
N HIS A 273 6.30 -13.56 -12.08
CA HIS A 273 6.97 -13.13 -13.30
C HIS A 273 5.97 -12.48 -14.27
N GLY A 274 4.67 -12.71 -14.06
CA GLY A 274 3.58 -12.35 -14.96
C GLY A 274 3.21 -10.86 -14.95
N PRO A 275 2.08 -10.50 -15.59
CA PRO A 275 1.52 -9.16 -15.53
C PRO A 275 1.30 -8.70 -14.07
N VAL A 276 1.53 -7.41 -13.81
CA VAL A 276 1.44 -6.84 -12.46
C VAL A 276 0.01 -6.92 -11.92
N ASP A 277 -0.98 -6.68 -12.76
CA ASP A 277 -2.39 -6.80 -12.37
C ASP A 277 -2.74 -8.24 -11.96
N VAL A 278 -2.20 -9.23 -12.67
CA VAL A 278 -2.46 -10.65 -12.43
C VAL A 278 -1.84 -11.11 -11.11
N LEU A 279 -0.56 -10.80 -10.85
CA LEU A 279 0.09 -11.18 -9.59
C LEU A 279 -0.55 -10.47 -8.38
N ALA A 280 -0.99 -9.23 -8.57
CA ALA A 280 -1.64 -8.45 -7.54
C ALA A 280 -3.03 -9.03 -7.20
N ALA A 281 -3.87 -9.26 -8.21
CA ALA A 281 -5.20 -9.88 -8.06
C ALA A 281 -5.12 -11.28 -7.44
N GLN A 282 -4.18 -12.12 -7.92
CA GLN A 282 -4.00 -13.47 -7.40
C GLN A 282 -3.63 -13.46 -5.90
N SER A 283 -2.77 -12.54 -5.47
CA SER A 283 -2.42 -12.44 -4.05
C SER A 283 -3.61 -12.09 -3.15
N VAL A 284 -4.55 -11.26 -3.66
CA VAL A 284 -5.80 -10.94 -2.95
C VAL A 284 -6.71 -12.17 -2.89
N HIS A 285 -6.89 -12.88 -4.00
CA HIS A 285 -7.71 -14.09 -4.04
C HIS A 285 -7.19 -15.20 -3.12
N GLU A 286 -5.88 -15.37 -2.98
CA GLU A 286 -5.28 -16.29 -2.01
C GLU A 286 -5.70 -15.95 -0.57
N LEU A 287 -5.66 -14.68 -0.20
CA LEU A 287 -6.02 -14.23 1.14
C LEU A 287 -7.54 -14.32 1.38
N ILE A 288 -8.36 -14.08 0.36
CA ILE A 288 -9.81 -14.35 0.42
C ILE A 288 -10.05 -15.83 0.71
N ALA A 289 -9.33 -16.73 0.03
CA ALA A 289 -9.46 -18.18 0.20
C ALA A 289 -8.99 -18.68 1.58
N PHE A 290 -8.19 -17.90 2.32
CA PHE A 290 -7.89 -18.22 3.71
C PHE A 290 -9.08 -18.03 4.64
N ASP A 291 -10.09 -17.24 4.21
CA ASP A 291 -11.34 -16.99 4.93
C ASP A 291 -11.11 -16.44 6.35
N ALA A 292 -10.20 -15.49 6.48
CA ALA A 292 -9.86 -14.89 7.77
C ALA A 292 -10.92 -13.91 8.30
N GLY A 293 -11.90 -13.53 7.48
CA GLY A 293 -12.94 -12.57 7.85
C GLY A 293 -12.43 -11.15 8.12
N LYS A 294 -11.26 -10.79 7.59
CA LYS A 294 -10.54 -9.53 7.86
C LYS A 294 -10.33 -8.71 6.60
N PRO A 295 -10.03 -7.40 6.72
CA PRO A 295 -9.65 -6.60 5.58
C PRO A 295 -8.35 -7.14 4.96
N ILE A 296 -8.28 -7.10 3.64
CA ILE A 296 -7.11 -7.53 2.87
C ILE A 296 -6.39 -6.30 2.31
N ILE A 297 -5.06 -6.25 2.46
CA ILE A 297 -4.23 -5.20 1.84
C ILE A 297 -3.00 -5.84 1.18
N LEU A 298 -2.73 -5.46 -0.07
CA LEU A 298 -1.43 -5.67 -0.72
C LEU A 298 -0.46 -4.59 -0.21
N THR A 299 0.10 -4.80 0.98
CA THR A 299 0.82 -3.76 1.73
C THR A 299 2.24 -3.49 1.22
N GLU A 300 2.82 -4.43 0.48
CA GLU A 300 4.04 -4.17 -0.27
C GLU A 300 3.95 -4.80 -1.66
N THR A 301 4.23 -3.98 -2.67
CA THR A 301 4.35 -4.41 -4.05
C THR A 301 5.32 -3.53 -4.82
N GLY A 302 5.59 -3.88 -6.08
CA GLY A 302 6.58 -3.21 -6.91
C GLY A 302 7.23 -4.18 -7.89
N ALA A 303 8.17 -3.67 -8.67
CA ALA A 303 9.08 -4.46 -9.48
C ALA A 303 10.46 -4.46 -8.82
N VAL A 304 11.06 -5.64 -8.68
CA VAL A 304 12.38 -5.83 -8.09
C VAL A 304 13.32 -6.54 -9.07
N LYS A 305 14.63 -6.39 -8.87
CA LYS A 305 15.60 -7.27 -9.50
C LYS A 305 15.45 -8.69 -8.96
N PRO A 306 15.83 -9.72 -9.74
CA PRO A 306 15.71 -11.12 -9.35
C PRO A 306 16.13 -11.38 -7.88
N ARG A 307 15.26 -12.04 -7.13
CA ARG A 307 15.45 -12.42 -5.72
C ARG A 307 15.62 -11.22 -4.78
N HIS A 308 14.87 -10.15 -5.01
CA HIS A 308 14.89 -8.93 -4.18
C HIS A 308 16.29 -8.30 -4.02
N THR A 309 17.12 -8.40 -5.05
CA THR A 309 18.51 -7.87 -4.99
C THR A 309 18.57 -6.34 -5.15
N GLY A 310 17.46 -5.70 -5.51
CA GLY A 310 17.35 -4.24 -5.59
C GLY A 310 16.12 -3.78 -6.36
N CYS A 311 16.06 -2.47 -6.61
CA CYS A 311 15.04 -1.83 -7.43
C CYS A 311 15.12 -2.28 -8.90
N SER A 312 13.99 -2.62 -9.52
CA SER A 312 13.94 -2.99 -10.93
C SER A 312 14.32 -1.83 -11.85
N GLU A 313 14.92 -2.18 -13.00
CA GLU A 313 15.24 -1.25 -14.09
C GLU A 313 14.01 -0.85 -14.91
N LEU A 314 12.89 -1.58 -14.75
CA LEU A 314 11.64 -1.32 -15.47
C LEU A 314 11.07 0.07 -15.16
N TYR A 315 11.27 0.60 -13.95
CA TYR A 315 10.75 1.92 -13.59
C TYR A 315 11.32 3.04 -14.48
N ALA A 316 12.59 2.93 -14.88
CA ALA A 316 13.20 3.92 -15.78
C ALA A 316 12.65 3.83 -17.22
N LYS A 317 11.98 2.73 -17.56
CA LYS A 317 11.37 2.48 -18.87
C LYS A 317 9.87 2.77 -18.88
N ASP A 318 9.27 3.13 -17.74
CA ASP A 318 7.83 3.27 -17.56
C ASP A 318 7.41 4.73 -17.26
N PRO A 319 7.60 5.66 -18.22
CA PRO A 319 7.25 7.07 -18.01
C PRO A 319 5.74 7.31 -17.88
N ASP A 320 4.91 6.36 -18.33
CA ASP A 320 3.45 6.42 -18.26
C ASP A 320 2.91 5.73 -17.00
N GLY A 321 3.74 5.05 -16.22
CA GLY A 321 3.34 4.44 -14.95
C GLY A 321 2.43 3.23 -15.06
N THR A 322 2.58 2.40 -16.09
CA THR A 322 1.80 1.16 -16.29
C THR A 322 1.91 0.21 -15.09
N LEU A 323 3.11 0.09 -14.50
CA LEU A 323 3.33 -0.73 -13.32
C LEU A 323 2.56 -0.19 -12.11
N LEU A 324 2.67 1.12 -11.84
CA LEU A 324 1.99 1.75 -10.72
C LEU A 324 0.47 1.70 -10.88
N HIS A 325 -0.02 1.93 -12.10
CA HIS A 325 -1.44 1.86 -12.41
C HIS A 325 -2.03 0.48 -12.07
N ASP A 326 -1.40 -0.60 -12.53
CA ASP A 326 -1.85 -1.95 -12.22
C ASP A 326 -1.78 -2.27 -10.71
N MET A 327 -0.73 -1.80 -10.00
CA MET A 327 -0.61 -1.95 -8.54
C MET A 327 -1.73 -1.25 -7.77
N LEU A 328 -2.22 -0.11 -8.25
CA LEU A 328 -3.30 0.63 -7.61
C LEU A 328 -4.66 -0.02 -7.86
N PHE A 329 -4.96 -0.36 -9.11
CA PHE A 329 -6.31 -0.78 -9.50
C PHE A 329 -6.57 -2.26 -9.21
N ALA A 330 -5.67 -3.17 -9.56
CA ALA A 330 -5.95 -4.60 -9.51
C ALA A 330 -6.34 -5.12 -8.10
N PRO A 331 -5.67 -4.74 -6.99
CA PRO A 331 -6.01 -5.27 -5.67
C PRO A 331 -7.43 -4.90 -5.22
N PHE A 332 -7.80 -3.62 -5.34
CA PHE A 332 -9.10 -3.15 -4.88
C PHE A 332 -10.24 -3.81 -5.66
N PHE A 333 -10.13 -3.84 -6.99
CA PHE A 333 -11.13 -4.44 -7.87
C PHE A 333 -11.18 -5.99 -7.78
N SER A 334 -10.19 -6.60 -7.11
CA SER A 334 -10.17 -8.04 -6.78
C SER A 334 -10.67 -8.34 -5.37
N GLY A 335 -11.14 -7.32 -4.62
CA GLY A 335 -11.76 -7.48 -3.30
C GLY A 335 -10.90 -7.06 -2.11
N ALA A 336 -9.74 -6.43 -2.33
CA ALA A 336 -8.98 -5.84 -1.23
C ALA A 336 -9.67 -4.59 -0.65
N ALA A 337 -9.31 -4.23 0.58
CA ALA A 337 -9.81 -3.04 1.28
C ALA A 337 -9.16 -1.73 0.81
N GLY A 338 -8.20 -1.80 -0.12
CA GLY A 338 -7.50 -0.66 -0.70
C GLY A 338 -6.62 -1.04 -1.89
N PRO A 339 -5.97 -0.05 -2.52
CA PRO A 339 -4.99 -0.28 -3.58
C PRO A 339 -3.72 -0.97 -3.04
N GLY A 340 -2.85 -1.42 -3.94
CA GLY A 340 -1.52 -1.90 -3.58
C GLY A 340 -0.58 -0.76 -3.19
N HIS A 341 0.29 -0.99 -2.21
CA HIS A 341 1.22 0.02 -1.72
C HIS A 341 2.64 -0.25 -2.25
N VAL A 342 3.08 0.56 -3.21
CA VAL A 342 4.39 0.40 -3.83
C VAL A 342 5.54 0.64 -2.85
N TRP A 343 6.58 -0.17 -2.93
CA TRP A 343 7.77 -0.14 -2.07
C TRP A 343 8.82 0.89 -2.52
N TRP A 344 9.20 0.87 -3.80
CA TRP A 344 10.25 1.72 -4.38
C TRP A 344 9.74 3.12 -4.77
N TRP A 345 9.11 3.84 -3.84
CA TRP A 345 8.36 5.08 -4.13
C TRP A 345 9.18 6.15 -4.86
N ARG A 346 10.48 6.30 -4.56
CA ARG A 346 11.33 7.28 -5.25
C ARG A 346 11.48 6.96 -6.74
N GLN A 347 11.71 5.70 -7.08
CA GLN A 347 11.91 5.25 -8.46
C GLN A 347 10.59 5.05 -9.19
N ALA A 348 9.56 4.56 -8.50
CA ALA A 348 8.27 4.20 -9.07
C ALA A 348 7.29 5.39 -9.16
N ILE A 349 7.51 6.46 -8.39
CA ILE A 349 6.59 7.60 -8.31
C ILE A 349 7.31 8.93 -8.45
N GLU A 350 8.27 9.23 -7.58
CA GLU A 350 8.91 10.56 -7.50
C GLU A 350 9.66 10.91 -8.79
N GLN A 351 10.62 10.07 -9.19
CA GLN A 351 11.49 10.29 -10.34
C GLN A 351 10.72 10.42 -11.67
N PRO A 352 9.77 9.53 -12.00
CA PRO A 352 8.96 9.67 -13.21
C PRO A 352 7.77 10.64 -13.05
N ASN A 353 7.57 11.23 -11.87
CA ASN A 353 6.48 12.16 -11.55
C ASN A 353 5.06 11.58 -11.77
N LEU A 354 4.81 10.39 -11.22
CA LEU A 354 3.57 9.60 -11.44
C LEU A 354 2.50 9.79 -10.36
N TRP A 355 2.57 10.87 -9.57
CA TRP A 355 1.64 11.12 -8.45
C TRP A 355 0.17 11.15 -8.86
N HIS A 356 -0.12 11.61 -10.08
CA HIS A 356 -1.48 11.75 -10.58
C HIS A 356 -2.25 10.42 -10.62
N HIS A 357 -1.58 9.27 -10.74
CA HIS A 357 -2.24 7.96 -10.71
C HIS A 357 -3.04 7.70 -9.42
N PHE A 358 -2.60 8.26 -8.28
CA PHE A 358 -3.37 8.19 -7.03
C PHE A 358 -4.68 8.96 -7.12
N ALA A 359 -4.67 10.14 -7.75
CA ALA A 359 -5.87 10.93 -8.00
C ALA A 359 -6.83 10.21 -8.96
N ARG A 360 -6.29 9.53 -9.99
CA ARG A 360 -7.08 8.69 -10.92
C ARG A 360 -7.76 7.54 -10.20
N PHE A 361 -7.03 6.82 -9.35
CA PHE A 361 -7.62 5.76 -8.52
C PHE A 361 -8.70 6.32 -7.58
N ALA A 362 -8.41 7.42 -6.88
CA ALA A 362 -9.38 8.06 -5.99
C ALA A 362 -10.65 8.51 -6.71
N ARG A 363 -10.52 9.02 -7.96
CA ARG A 363 -11.66 9.39 -8.81
C ARG A 363 -12.48 8.17 -9.25
N ALA A 364 -11.81 7.05 -9.59
CA ALA A 364 -12.49 5.81 -9.99
C ALA A 364 -13.41 5.24 -8.90
N ILE A 365 -13.05 5.44 -7.62
CA ILE A 365 -13.83 4.95 -6.47
C ILE A 365 -14.62 6.05 -5.76
N GLU A 366 -14.73 7.24 -6.35
CA GLU A 366 -15.35 8.39 -5.71
C GLU A 366 -16.83 8.13 -5.36
N GLY A 367 -17.24 8.57 -4.16
CA GLY A 367 -18.60 8.40 -3.67
C GLY A 367 -18.95 6.99 -3.19
N LEU A 368 -18.02 6.04 -3.26
CA LEU A 368 -18.25 4.67 -2.84
C LEU A 368 -18.23 4.52 -1.31
N ASP A 369 -19.12 3.69 -0.78
CA ASP A 369 -19.11 3.21 0.61
C ASP A 369 -18.93 1.68 0.61
N PRO A 370 -17.68 1.18 0.50
CA PRO A 370 -17.43 -0.26 0.35
C PRO A 370 -18.08 -1.14 1.43
N PRO A 371 -18.06 -0.77 2.73
CA PRO A 371 -18.77 -1.56 3.74
C PRO A 371 -20.30 -1.64 3.54
N ALA A 372 -20.94 -0.63 2.95
CA ALA A 372 -22.38 -0.68 2.65
C ALA A 372 -22.69 -1.54 1.41
N GLU A 373 -21.75 -1.66 0.49
CA GLU A 373 -21.94 -2.40 -0.76
C GLU A 373 -21.90 -3.91 -0.58
N ALA A 374 -21.25 -4.40 0.48
CA ALA A 374 -21.04 -5.84 0.71
C ALA A 374 -20.52 -6.54 -0.57
N PHE A 375 -19.53 -5.93 -1.23
CA PHE A 375 -19.05 -6.36 -2.54
C PHE A 375 -18.66 -7.83 -2.58
N LYS A 376 -18.93 -8.48 -3.70
CA LYS A 376 -18.37 -9.78 -4.06
C LYS A 376 -17.44 -9.61 -5.25
N PRO A 377 -16.16 -10.00 -5.14
CA PRO A 377 -15.27 -9.98 -6.29
C PRO A 377 -15.73 -11.00 -7.33
N VAL A 378 -15.69 -10.61 -8.60
CA VAL A 378 -16.04 -11.43 -9.76
C VAL A 378 -15.04 -11.17 -10.88
N THR A 379 -14.83 -12.17 -11.73
CA THR A 379 -14.08 -12.02 -12.98
C THR A 379 -15.03 -12.21 -14.14
N ILE A 380 -14.98 -11.31 -15.13
CA ILE A 380 -15.76 -11.45 -16.37
C ILE A 380 -14.83 -12.01 -17.45
N ALA A 381 -15.25 -13.12 -18.06
CA ALA A 381 -14.50 -13.72 -19.16
C ALA A 381 -14.55 -12.82 -20.40
N HIS A 382 -13.40 -12.60 -21.01
CA HIS A 382 -13.26 -11.84 -22.25
C HIS A 382 -11.99 -12.32 -22.98
N ASP A 383 -12.01 -12.30 -24.31
CA ASP A 383 -10.91 -12.73 -25.17
C ASP A 383 -9.69 -11.78 -25.19
N ARG A 384 -9.92 -10.48 -25.00
CA ARG A 384 -8.91 -9.42 -25.01
C ARG A 384 -8.71 -8.73 -23.66
N LEU A 385 -9.73 -8.64 -22.80
CA LEU A 385 -9.65 -7.89 -21.55
C LEU A 385 -9.49 -8.81 -20.33
N ARG A 386 -8.70 -8.39 -19.35
CA ARG A 386 -8.79 -8.87 -17.96
C ARG A 386 -9.75 -7.95 -17.21
N ILE A 387 -10.87 -8.48 -16.76
CA ILE A 387 -11.94 -7.70 -16.14
C ILE A 387 -12.11 -8.14 -14.69
N TYR A 388 -11.70 -7.27 -13.77
CA TYR A 388 -11.81 -7.44 -12.32
C TYR A 388 -13.01 -6.62 -11.84
N GLY A 389 -14.02 -7.30 -11.29
CA GLY A 389 -15.29 -6.69 -10.91
C GLY A 389 -15.62 -6.85 -9.43
N LEU A 390 -16.37 -5.89 -8.91
CA LEU A 390 -16.96 -5.87 -7.58
C LEU A 390 -18.48 -5.75 -7.73
N ALA A 391 -19.21 -6.82 -7.44
CA ALA A 391 -20.67 -6.83 -7.46
C ALA A 391 -21.22 -6.48 -6.07
N GLY A 392 -21.76 -5.28 -5.93
CA GLY A 392 -22.28 -4.74 -4.68
C GLY A 392 -23.81 -4.70 -4.61
N ARG A 393 -24.32 -4.09 -3.54
CA ARG A 393 -25.76 -3.90 -3.30
C ARG A 393 -26.35 -2.79 -4.16
N LYS A 394 -25.62 -1.71 -4.43
CA LYS A 394 -26.08 -0.59 -5.25
C LYS A 394 -25.19 -0.35 -6.45
N THR A 395 -23.93 -0.75 -6.36
CA THR A 395 -22.95 -0.50 -7.41
C THR A 395 -22.38 -1.81 -7.93
N PHE A 396 -22.29 -1.94 -9.24
CA PHE A 396 -21.34 -2.85 -9.87
C PHE A 396 -20.18 -2.01 -10.41
N LEU A 397 -18.95 -2.36 -10.03
CA LEU A 397 -17.75 -1.62 -10.38
C LEU A 397 -16.75 -2.59 -11.00
N ALA A 398 -16.23 -2.31 -12.19
CA ALA A 398 -15.26 -3.16 -12.86
C ALA A 398 -14.11 -2.37 -13.46
N TRP A 399 -12.89 -2.87 -13.33
CA TRP A 399 -11.72 -2.35 -14.01
C TRP A 399 -11.34 -3.32 -15.12
N CYS A 400 -11.34 -2.80 -16.34
CA CYS A 400 -11.17 -3.55 -17.56
C CYS A 400 -9.80 -3.20 -18.13
N ARG A 401 -8.84 -4.13 -18.07
CA ARG A 401 -7.45 -3.96 -18.48
C ARG A 401 -7.18 -4.73 -19.76
N ASP A 402 -6.55 -4.11 -20.76
CA ASP A 402 -6.10 -4.82 -21.96
C ASP A 402 -5.09 -5.92 -21.57
N ALA A 403 -5.43 -7.18 -21.86
CA ALA A 403 -4.62 -8.32 -21.48
C ALA A 403 -3.32 -8.46 -22.28
N ARG A 404 -3.25 -7.86 -23.48
CA ARG A 404 -2.09 -7.94 -24.39
C ARG A 404 -1.10 -6.79 -24.21
N ASN A 405 -1.40 -5.85 -23.32
CA ASN A 405 -0.52 -4.75 -22.99
C ASN A 405 -0.14 -4.87 -21.51
N ASP A 406 0.99 -5.51 -21.24
CA ASP A 406 1.58 -5.67 -19.92
C ASP A 406 3.01 -5.11 -19.89
N TRP A 407 3.70 -5.27 -18.76
CA TRP A 407 5.06 -4.76 -18.61
C TRP A 407 6.06 -5.38 -19.59
N ARG A 408 5.88 -6.64 -20.01
CA ARG A 408 6.82 -7.29 -20.94
C ARG A 408 6.66 -6.70 -22.33
N THR A 409 5.44 -6.75 -22.83
CA THR A 409 5.08 -6.24 -24.16
C THR A 409 5.43 -4.76 -24.30
N GLU A 410 5.09 -3.93 -23.30
CA GLU A 410 5.31 -2.49 -23.40
C GLU A 410 6.74 -2.06 -23.06
N LEU A 411 7.29 -2.52 -21.93
CA LEU A 411 8.55 -2.01 -21.38
C LEU A 411 9.78 -2.80 -21.79
N VAL A 412 9.61 -4.06 -22.24
CA VAL A 412 10.72 -4.93 -22.69
C VAL A 412 10.73 -5.03 -24.21
N GLU A 413 9.60 -5.37 -24.83
CA GLU A 413 9.50 -5.56 -26.28
C GLU A 413 9.29 -4.25 -27.04
N GLY A 414 8.82 -3.20 -26.38
CA GLY A 414 8.58 -1.88 -26.98
C GLY A 414 7.30 -1.79 -27.82
N HIS A 415 6.38 -2.74 -27.65
CA HIS A 415 5.08 -2.70 -28.28
C HIS A 415 4.19 -1.67 -27.59
N LYS A 416 3.92 -0.56 -28.27
CA LYS A 416 3.02 0.47 -27.76
C LYS A 416 1.59 -0.09 -27.57
N PRO A 417 0.85 0.37 -26.56
CA PRO A 417 -0.56 0.04 -26.40
C PRO A 417 -1.37 0.43 -27.64
N GLU A 418 -2.29 -0.46 -28.03
CA GLU A 418 -3.25 -0.26 -29.09
C GLU A 418 -4.52 0.39 -28.51
N THR A 419 -5.13 1.34 -29.23
CA THR A 419 -6.47 1.81 -28.88
C THR A 419 -7.51 0.85 -29.45
N LEU A 420 -8.17 0.10 -28.57
CA LEU A 420 -9.27 -0.77 -28.92
C LEU A 420 -10.55 0.04 -29.09
N THR A 421 -11.32 -0.26 -30.15
CA THR A 421 -12.59 0.42 -30.45
C THR A 421 -13.76 -0.55 -30.38
N ASP A 422 -14.91 -0.05 -29.94
CA ASP A 422 -16.17 -0.80 -29.88
C ASP A 422 -16.08 -2.14 -29.14
N VAL A 423 -15.33 -2.17 -28.03
CA VAL A 423 -15.13 -3.38 -27.23
C VAL A 423 -16.43 -3.72 -26.50
N ARG A 424 -17.05 -4.85 -26.87
CA ARG A 424 -18.29 -5.32 -26.26
C ARG A 424 -17.99 -6.16 -25.02
N ILE A 425 -18.57 -5.78 -23.87
CA ILE A 425 -18.52 -6.57 -22.63
C ILE A 425 -19.91 -7.16 -22.38
N ASP A 426 -19.96 -8.49 -22.28
CA ASP A 426 -21.14 -9.25 -21.87
C ASP A 426 -21.30 -9.19 -20.35
N LEU A 427 -22.46 -8.73 -19.88
CA LEU A 427 -22.83 -8.59 -18.48
C LEU A 427 -24.06 -9.45 -18.13
N SER A 428 -24.44 -10.41 -18.96
CA SER A 428 -25.59 -11.31 -18.74
C SER A 428 -25.53 -12.09 -17.41
N HIS A 429 -24.33 -12.33 -16.89
CA HIS A 429 -24.11 -12.97 -15.59
C HIS A 429 -24.11 -11.99 -14.41
N ILE A 430 -24.15 -10.68 -14.68
CA ILE A 430 -24.18 -9.63 -13.68
C ILE A 430 -25.62 -9.16 -13.50
N ARG A 431 -26.10 -9.16 -12.26
CA ARG A 431 -27.44 -8.64 -11.97
C ARG A 431 -27.47 -7.12 -12.08
N ILE A 432 -27.95 -6.61 -13.20
CA ILE A 432 -28.14 -5.17 -13.43
C ILE A 432 -29.61 -4.80 -13.25
N PRO A 433 -29.96 -3.86 -12.35
CA PRO A 433 -31.34 -3.43 -12.19
C PRO A 433 -31.84 -2.55 -13.33
N ALA A 434 -33.15 -2.59 -13.54
CA ALA A 434 -33.80 -1.70 -14.50
C ALA A 434 -33.55 -0.22 -14.13
N GLY A 435 -33.24 0.59 -15.13
CA GLY A 435 -32.97 2.02 -14.95
C GLY A 435 -31.59 2.38 -14.39
N ALA A 436 -30.68 1.41 -14.24
CA ALA A 436 -29.31 1.69 -13.79
C ALA A 436 -28.59 2.67 -14.73
N SER A 437 -27.82 3.59 -14.15
CA SER A 437 -26.89 4.43 -14.91
C SER A 437 -25.61 3.64 -15.20
N VAL A 438 -25.00 3.87 -16.36
CA VAL A 438 -23.76 3.21 -16.75
C VAL A 438 -22.74 4.26 -17.17
N GLN A 439 -21.70 4.38 -16.36
CA GLN A 439 -20.60 5.32 -16.57
C GLN A 439 -19.32 4.56 -16.92
N LEU A 440 -18.58 5.09 -17.88
CA LEU A 440 -17.19 4.75 -18.13
C LEU A 440 -16.30 5.87 -17.62
N TYR A 441 -15.20 5.52 -16.98
CA TYR A 441 -14.12 6.42 -16.59
C TYR A 441 -12.80 5.93 -17.18
N ASP A 442 -12.18 6.75 -18.01
CA ASP A 442 -10.82 6.51 -18.50
C ASP A 442 -9.81 7.17 -17.54
N PRO A 443 -9.06 6.38 -16.74
CA PRO A 443 -8.09 6.92 -15.80
C PRO A 443 -6.82 7.47 -16.48
N TRP A 444 -6.58 7.17 -17.76
CA TRP A 444 -5.41 7.65 -18.50
C TRP A 444 -5.61 9.07 -19.02
N THR A 445 -6.85 9.41 -19.42
CA THR A 445 -7.20 10.75 -19.91
C THR A 445 -8.04 11.57 -18.91
N ASP A 446 -8.46 10.97 -17.79
CA ASP A 446 -9.35 11.56 -16.79
C ASP A 446 -10.74 11.95 -17.30
N THR A 447 -11.28 11.19 -18.24
CA THR A 447 -12.56 11.51 -18.87
C THR A 447 -13.63 10.55 -18.43
N GLN A 448 -14.85 11.06 -18.28
CA GLN A 448 -16.03 10.26 -18.00
C GLN A 448 -17.00 10.34 -19.16
N SER A 449 -17.65 9.23 -19.47
CA SER A 449 -18.73 9.16 -20.46
C SER A 449 -19.85 8.27 -19.94
N GLN A 450 -21.05 8.49 -20.48
CA GLN A 450 -22.20 7.62 -20.23
C GLN A 450 -22.33 6.65 -21.41
N VAL A 451 -22.66 5.40 -21.12
CA VAL A 451 -22.99 4.39 -22.13
C VAL A 451 -24.34 3.78 -21.83
N VAL A 452 -24.93 3.12 -22.83
CA VAL A 452 -26.24 2.48 -22.70
C VAL A 452 -26.05 0.98 -22.65
N LEU A 453 -26.65 0.34 -21.63
CA LEU A 453 -26.77 -1.11 -21.58
C LEU A 453 -27.80 -1.56 -22.64
N ARG A 454 -27.39 -2.47 -23.53
CA ARG A 454 -28.26 -3.06 -24.56
C ARG A 454 -28.02 -4.57 -24.62
N ASP A 455 -29.09 -5.35 -24.53
CA ASP A 455 -29.05 -6.81 -24.57
C ASP A 455 -28.02 -7.40 -23.59
N ASP A 456 -28.11 -6.95 -22.32
CA ASP A 456 -27.21 -7.33 -21.22
C ASP A 456 -25.73 -7.10 -21.51
N ALA A 457 -25.39 -6.17 -22.40
CA ALA A 457 -24.02 -5.83 -22.74
C ALA A 457 -23.81 -4.33 -22.87
N ILE A 458 -22.55 -3.93 -22.75
CA ILE A 458 -22.11 -2.57 -23.02
C ILE A 458 -21.07 -2.58 -24.13
N THR A 459 -20.93 -1.46 -24.81
CA THR A 459 -19.86 -1.22 -25.78
C THR A 459 -18.99 -0.08 -25.26
N ILE A 460 -17.72 -0.36 -25.04
CA ILE A 460 -16.70 0.65 -24.74
C ILE A 460 -16.23 1.24 -26.08
N PRO A 461 -16.48 2.53 -26.36
CA PRO A 461 -16.18 3.11 -27.67
C PRO A 461 -14.67 3.20 -27.93
N SER A 462 -13.88 3.41 -26.88
CA SER A 462 -12.42 3.52 -26.95
C SER A 462 -11.80 3.05 -25.64
N LEU A 463 -10.77 2.21 -25.71
CA LEU A 463 -9.97 1.74 -24.58
C LEU A 463 -8.50 1.70 -25.00
N HIS A 464 -7.65 2.49 -24.35
CA HIS A 464 -6.22 2.54 -24.67
C HIS A 464 -5.39 1.51 -23.87
N ARG A 465 -5.51 1.52 -22.53
CA ARG A 465 -4.87 0.52 -21.65
C ARG A 465 -5.88 -0.09 -20.69
N SER A 466 -6.71 0.75 -20.08
CA SER A 466 -7.79 0.30 -19.22
C SER A 466 -8.92 1.30 -19.12
N VAL A 467 -10.09 0.86 -18.67
CA VAL A 467 -11.22 1.71 -18.32
C VAL A 467 -11.91 1.18 -17.06
N VAL A 468 -12.53 2.06 -16.29
CA VAL A 468 -13.41 1.70 -15.18
C VAL A 468 -14.85 1.79 -15.64
N LEU A 469 -15.59 0.71 -15.49
CA LEU A 469 -17.02 0.62 -15.66
C LEU A 469 -17.70 0.73 -14.30
N ARG A 470 -18.65 1.65 -14.17
CA ARG A 470 -19.51 1.79 -13.00
C ARG A 470 -20.97 1.72 -13.43
N ILE A 471 -21.72 0.82 -12.79
CA ILE A 471 -23.16 0.68 -12.95
C ILE A 471 -23.79 0.95 -11.59
N GLU A 472 -24.62 1.98 -11.51
CA GLU A 472 -25.27 2.39 -10.26
C GLU A 472 -26.78 2.27 -10.37
N ARG A 473 -27.38 1.80 -9.28
CA ARG A 473 -28.84 1.80 -9.12
C ARG A 473 -29.35 3.24 -8.91
N PRO A 474 -30.55 3.56 -9.40
CA PRO A 474 -31.23 4.82 -9.09
C PRO A 474 -31.39 5.08 -7.59
#